data_AF-A0A7W4GJG4-F1
#
_entry.id   AF-A0A7W4GJG4-F1
#
_cell.length_a   1.000
_cell.length_b   1.000
_cell.length_c   1.000
_cell.angle_alpha   90.00
_cell.angle_beta   90.00
_cell.angle_gamma   90.00
#
_symmetry.space_group_name_H-M   'P 1'
#
loop_
_entity.id
_entity.type
_entity.pdbx_description
1 polymer ?
#
loop_
_entity_poly.entity_id
_entity_poly.type
_entity_poly.pdbx_seq_one_letter_code
_entity_poly.pdbx_strand_id
1 'polypeptide(L)'
;MMYVILIGAALVFWLVAVDRPVLKIKFSDGAIEQVKGHLPPSFKHNLQEIGHNNSFKGELKVYAKRSGYNLKFTKDVPKSVQQRIRNVFPHNGFKSKGSKKA
;
A
#
# COMPACT_ATOMS: atom_id res chain seq x y z
N MET A 1 20.52 33.73 10.68
CA MET A 1 19.25 33.17 11.20
C MET A 1 18.31 32.71 10.10
N MET A 2 18.03 33.53 9.07
CA MET A 2 17.16 33.15 7.92
C MET A 2 17.54 31.82 7.23
N TYR A 3 18.85 31.61 6.99
CA TYR A 3 19.34 30.37 6.35
C TYR A 3 19.07 29.11 7.17
N VAL A 4 19.17 29.20 8.49
CA VAL A 4 18.90 28.06 9.39
C VAL A 4 17.42 27.67 9.31
N ILE A 5 16.53 28.66 9.23
CA ILE A 5 15.09 28.45 9.09
C ILE A 5 14.75 27.82 7.73
N LEU A 6 15.37 28.29 6.64
CA LEU A 6 15.17 27.72 5.30
C LEU A 6 15.65 26.27 5.20
N ILE A 7 16.82 25.96 5.76
CA ILE A 7 17.35 24.58 5.79
C ILE A 7 16.43 23.68 6.63
N GLY A 8 15.98 24.16 7.78
CA GLY A 8 15.01 23.44 8.61
C GLY A 8 13.70 23.14 7.86
N ALA A 9 13.13 24.14 7.17
CA ALA A 9 11.93 23.97 6.38
C ALA A 9 12.11 22.97 5.23
N ALA A 10 13.25 23.03 4.52
CA ALA A 10 13.57 22.10 3.44
C ALA A 10 13.70 20.64 3.95
N LEU A 11 14.33 20.43 5.11
CA LEU A 11 14.46 19.11 5.73
C LEU A 11 13.11 18.53 6.16
N VAL A 12 12.25 19.34 6.78
CA VAL A 12 10.89 18.91 7.15
C VAL A 12 10.08 18.57 5.90
N PHE A 13 10.14 19.41 4.87
CA PHE A 13 9.46 19.16 3.60
C PHE A 13 9.93 17.85 2.95
N TRP A 14 11.25 17.62 2.93
CA TRP A 14 11.83 16.37 2.43
C TRP A 14 11.34 15.15 3.20
N LEU A 15 11.35 15.19 4.54
CA LEU A 15 10.87 14.10 5.38
C LEU A 15 9.39 13.77 5.15
N VAL A 16 8.55 14.78 4.90
CA VAL A 16 7.12 14.59 4.61
C VAL A 16 6.90 14.08 3.18
N ALA A 17 7.72 14.49 2.22
CA ALA A 17 7.60 14.11 0.82
C ALA A 17 8.02 12.66 0.53
N VAL A 18 8.80 12.03 1.41
CA VAL A 18 9.25 10.64 1.27
C VAL A 18 8.10 9.66 1.60
N ASP A 19 7.14 9.54 0.69
CA ASP A 19 6.07 8.54 0.74
C ASP A 19 6.61 7.19 0.22
N ARG A 20 7.03 6.29 1.12
CA ARG A 20 7.53 4.94 0.76
C ARG A 20 6.52 3.82 1.07
N PRO A 21 5.49 3.60 0.24
CA PRO A 21 4.63 2.44 0.36
C PRO A 21 5.39 1.16 -0.04
N VAL A 22 5.16 0.08 0.71
CA VAL A 22 5.76 -1.25 0.47
C VAL A 22 5.06 -1.96 -0.69
N LEU A 23 3.77 -1.69 -0.86
CA LEU A 23 2.98 -2.16 -1.97
C LEU A 23 2.02 -1.05 -2.41
N LYS A 24 1.94 -0.80 -3.72
CA LYS A 24 0.95 0.07 -4.33
C LYS A 24 0.25 -0.68 -5.45
N ILE A 25 -1.07 -0.76 -5.38
CA ILE A 25 -1.92 -1.40 -6.39
C ILE A 25 -2.90 -0.36 -6.92
N LYS A 26 -3.05 -0.29 -8.25
CA LYS A 26 -4.14 0.45 -8.89
C LYS A 26 -5.19 -0.51 -9.41
N PHE A 27 -6.44 -0.20 -9.10
CA PHE A 27 -7.63 -0.90 -9.54
C PHE A 27 -8.40 -0.01 -10.52
N SER A 28 -8.86 -0.61 -11.60
CA SER A 28 -9.70 0.03 -12.61
C SER A 28 -10.70 -0.99 -13.11
N ASP A 29 -11.99 -0.64 -13.02
CA ASP A 29 -13.10 -1.49 -13.48
C ASP A 29 -13.07 -2.92 -12.89
N GLY A 30 -12.66 -3.05 -11.62
CA GLY A 30 -12.50 -4.35 -10.96
C GLY A 30 -11.25 -5.14 -11.37
N ALA A 31 -10.43 -4.66 -12.30
CA ALA A 31 -9.16 -5.27 -12.66
C ALA A 31 -7.96 -4.62 -11.96
N ILE A 32 -6.89 -5.39 -11.77
CA ILE A 32 -5.60 -4.88 -11.29
C ILE A 32 -4.82 -4.34 -12.50
N GLU A 33 -4.74 -3.03 -12.65
CA GLU A 33 -3.99 -2.41 -13.75
C GLU A 33 -2.50 -2.33 -13.47
N GLN A 34 -2.13 -1.96 -12.24
CA GLN A 34 -0.73 -1.73 -11.89
C GLN A 34 -0.42 -2.24 -10.49
N VAL A 35 0.75 -2.85 -10.36
CA VAL A 35 1.30 -3.33 -9.09
C VAL A 35 2.73 -2.82 -8.97
N LYS A 36 3.04 -2.12 -7.89
CA LYS A 36 4.40 -1.73 -7.50
C LYS A 36 4.72 -2.32 -6.14
N GLY A 37 5.82 -3.08 -6.05
CA GLY A 37 6.24 -3.78 -4.84
C GLY A 37 5.99 -5.29 -4.90
N HIS A 38 6.30 -5.99 -3.81
CA HIS A 38 6.12 -7.44 -3.73
C HIS A 38 4.66 -7.78 -3.47
N LEU A 39 3.99 -8.43 -4.42
CA LEU A 39 2.63 -8.91 -4.29
C LEU A 39 2.61 -10.44 -4.12
N PRO A 40 2.23 -10.96 -2.94
CA PRO A 40 2.10 -12.40 -2.74
C PRO A 40 1.08 -13.02 -3.72
N PRO A 41 1.36 -14.19 -4.33
CA PRO A 41 0.47 -14.82 -5.31
C PRO A 41 -0.95 -15.11 -4.77
N SER A 42 -1.05 -15.55 -3.51
CA SER A 42 -2.34 -15.78 -2.85
C SER A 42 -3.19 -14.52 -2.75
N PHE A 43 -2.55 -13.38 -2.45
CA PHE A 43 -3.23 -12.10 -2.37
C PHE A 43 -3.65 -11.60 -3.75
N LYS A 44 -2.83 -11.82 -4.80
CA LYS A 44 -3.20 -11.49 -6.18
C LYS A 44 -4.49 -12.20 -6.60
N HIS A 45 -4.58 -13.51 -6.35
CA HIS A 45 -5.77 -14.29 -6.69
C HIS A 45 -7.02 -13.76 -5.97
N ASN A 46 -6.93 -13.55 -4.66
CA ASN A 46 -8.03 -13.00 -3.87
C ASN A 46 -8.47 -11.62 -4.37
N LEU A 47 -7.53 -10.76 -4.76
CA LEU A 47 -7.85 -9.45 -5.32
C LEU A 47 -8.56 -9.55 -6.68
N GLN A 48 -8.17 -10.51 -7.53
CA GLN A 48 -8.83 -10.75 -8.80
C GLN A 48 -10.27 -11.24 -8.61
N GLU A 49 -10.52 -12.15 -7.65
CA GLU A 49 -11.89 -12.60 -7.33
C GLU A 49 -12.77 -11.45 -6.80
N ILE A 50 -12.22 -10.62 -5.91
CA ILE A 50 -12.96 -9.47 -5.36
C ILE A 50 -13.34 -8.48 -6.47
N GLY A 51 -12.41 -8.26 -7.39
CA GLY A 51 -12.56 -7.39 -8.54
C GLY A 51 -13.53 -7.91 -9.60
N HIS A 52 -13.57 -9.22 -9.83
CA HIS A 52 -14.55 -9.82 -10.74
C HIS A 52 -16.00 -9.64 -10.24
N ASN A 53 -16.20 -9.75 -8.92
CA ASN A 53 -17.53 -9.60 -8.32
C ASN A 53 -17.95 -8.14 -8.11
N ASN A 54 -17.03 -7.18 -8.18
CA ASN A 54 -17.32 -5.77 -7.96
C ASN A 54 -16.48 -4.94 -8.92
N SER A 55 -17.11 -4.30 -9.90
CA SER A 55 -16.42 -3.24 -10.64
C SER A 55 -16.21 -2.05 -9.71
N PHE A 56 -14.94 -1.77 -9.38
CA PHE A 56 -14.54 -0.58 -8.64
C PHE A 56 -13.23 -0.03 -9.18
N LYS A 57 -13.03 1.26 -8.94
CA LYS A 57 -11.82 1.99 -9.29
C LYS A 57 -11.17 2.53 -8.02
N GLY A 58 -9.84 2.57 -7.98
CA GLY A 58 -9.12 3.21 -6.89
C GLY A 58 -7.69 2.74 -6.71
N GLU A 59 -7.02 3.23 -5.67
CA GLU A 59 -5.66 2.81 -5.34
C GLU A 59 -5.60 2.22 -3.92
N LEU A 60 -4.83 1.15 -3.76
CA LEU A 60 -4.43 0.60 -2.46
C LEU A 60 -2.94 0.85 -2.26
N LYS A 61 -2.60 1.55 -1.18
CA LYS A 61 -1.23 1.68 -0.68
C LYS A 61 -1.10 0.92 0.63
N VAL A 62 -0.04 0.13 0.76
CA VAL A 62 0.30 -0.61 1.97
C VAL A 62 1.58 -0.06 2.54
N TYR A 63 1.53 0.30 3.82
CA TYR A 63 2.65 0.85 4.58
C TYR A 63 3.07 -0.15 5.66
N ALA A 64 4.35 -0.49 5.72
CA ALA A 64 4.87 -1.21 6.88
C ALA A 64 4.94 -0.28 8.10
N LYS A 65 4.46 -0.78 9.24
CA LYS A 65 4.58 -0.18 10.57
C LYS A 65 5.28 -1.18 11.49
N ARG A 66 5.77 -0.71 12.64
CA ARG A 66 6.41 -1.57 13.66
C ARG A 66 5.54 -2.76 14.11
N SER A 67 4.21 -2.60 14.09
CA SER A 67 3.23 -3.63 14.52
C SER A 67 2.58 -4.40 13.35
N GLY A 68 3.00 -4.17 12.09
CA GLY A 68 2.41 -4.86 10.94
C GLY A 68 2.24 -3.96 9.72
N TYR A 69 1.10 -4.05 9.04
CA TYR A 69 0.84 -3.30 7.80
C TYR A 69 -0.40 -2.43 7.93
N ASN A 70 -0.32 -1.22 7.40
CA ASN A 70 -1.42 -0.28 7.32
C ASN A 70 -1.87 -0.14 5.87
N LEU A 71 -3.13 -0.47 5.59
CA LEU A 71 -3.73 -0.37 4.27
C LEU A 71 -4.47 0.97 4.14
N LYS A 72 -4.04 1.78 3.17
CA LYS A 72 -4.68 3.05 2.80
C LYS A 72 -5.34 2.88 1.43
N PHE A 73 -6.63 3.14 1.38
CA PHE A 73 -7.45 3.09 0.16
C PHE A 73 -7.79 4.51 -0.29
N THR A 74 -8.00 4.73 -1.59
CA THR A 74 -8.63 5.95 -2.10
C THR A 74 -10.12 5.99 -1.75
N LYS A 75 -10.71 7.18 -1.81
CA LYS A 75 -12.14 7.39 -1.49
C LYS A 75 -13.07 6.68 -2.48
N ASP A 76 -12.57 6.38 -3.67
CA ASP A 76 -13.31 5.71 -4.76
C ASP A 76 -13.59 4.23 -4.48
N VAL A 77 -12.84 3.61 -3.55
CA VAL A 77 -13.02 2.19 -3.20
C VAL A 77 -14.16 2.06 -2.19
N PRO A 78 -15.24 1.30 -2.49
CA PRO A 78 -16.36 1.09 -1.56
C PRO A 78 -15.92 0.47 -0.23
N LYS A 79 -16.54 0.87 0.89
CA LYS A 79 -16.18 0.38 2.23
C LYS A 79 -16.28 -1.15 2.37
N SER A 80 -17.25 -1.78 1.71
CA SER A 80 -17.41 -3.24 1.69
C SER A 80 -16.20 -3.94 1.06
N VAL A 81 -15.75 -3.43 -0.09
CA VAL A 81 -14.56 -3.91 -0.79
C VAL A 81 -13.30 -3.67 0.04
N GLN A 82 -13.14 -2.49 0.65
CA GLN A 82 -12.01 -2.20 1.54
C GLN A 82 -11.90 -3.22 2.69
N GLN A 83 -13.04 -3.56 3.30
CA GLN A 83 -13.06 -4.53 4.40
C GLN A 83 -12.75 -5.94 3.92
N ARG A 84 -13.29 -6.36 2.76
CA ARG A 84 -12.98 -7.66 2.17
C ARG A 84 -11.49 -7.79 1.84
N ILE A 85 -10.89 -6.74 1.28
CA ILE A 85 -9.44 -6.67 1.01
C ILE A 85 -8.63 -6.78 2.30
N ARG A 86 -9.05 -6.13 3.39
CA ARG A 86 -8.39 -6.28 4.71
C ARG A 86 -8.47 -7.71 5.22
N ASN A 87 -9.60 -8.38 5.07
CA ASN A 87 -9.78 -9.76 5.55
C ASN A 87 -8.90 -10.78 4.81
N VAL A 88 -8.68 -10.57 3.51
CA VAL A 88 -7.84 -11.46 2.69
C VAL A 88 -6.37 -11.04 2.68
N PHE A 89 -5.99 -10.01 3.45
CA PHE A 89 -4.63 -9.48 3.44
C PHE A 89 -3.66 -10.45 4.13
N PRO A 90 -2.56 -10.86 3.47
CA PRO A 90 -1.63 -11.82 4.05
C PRO A 90 -0.70 -11.13 5.05
N HIS A 91 -1.10 -11.04 6.32
CA HIS A 91 -0.29 -10.44 7.39
C HIS A 91 1.11 -11.09 7.53
N ASN A 92 1.23 -12.38 7.19
CA ASN A 92 2.49 -13.13 7.21
C ASN A 92 3.24 -13.12 5.87
N GLY A 93 2.61 -12.76 4.74
CA GLY A 93 3.18 -12.87 3.40
C GLY A 93 4.11 -11.73 2.98
N PHE A 94 4.11 -10.61 3.72
CA PHE A 94 4.94 -9.44 3.43
C PHE A 94 6.24 -9.37 4.24
N LYS A 95 6.50 -10.30 5.16
CA LYS A 95 7.80 -10.37 5.85
C LYS A 95 8.86 -10.59 4.78
N SER A 96 9.63 -9.54 4.44
CA SER A 96 10.86 -9.73 3.68
C SER A 96 11.66 -10.75 4.49
N LYS A 97 11.98 -11.89 3.88
CA LYS A 97 12.88 -12.88 4.43
C LYS A 97 14.09 -12.11 4.94
N GLY A 98 14.15 -11.87 6.25
CA GLY A 98 15.18 -11.03 6.84
C GLY A 98 16.51 -11.61 6.41
N SER A 99 17.42 -10.77 5.92
CA SER A 99 18.74 -11.24 5.56
C SER A 99 19.28 -11.97 6.79
N LYS A 100 19.47 -13.28 6.69
CA LYS A 100 20.42 -13.95 7.57
C LYS A 100 21.74 -13.26 7.28
N LYS A 101 22.14 -12.33 8.15
CA LYS A 101 23.54 -11.95 8.24
C LYS A 101 24.23 -13.22 8.72
N ALA A 102 24.93 -13.86 7.78
CA ALA A 102 25.97 -14.83 8.09
C ALA A 102 27.16 -14.09 8.72
#